data_AF-A0A2S5CHN0-F1
#
_entry.id   AF-A0A2S5CHN0-F1
#
_cell.length_a   1.000
_cell.length_b   1.000
_cell.length_c   1.000
_cell.angle_alpha   90.00
_cell.angle_beta   90.00
_cell.angle_gamma   90.00
#
_symmetry.space_group_name_H-M   'P 1'
#
loop_
_entity.id
_entity.type
_entity.pdbx_description
1 polymer ?
#
loop_
_entity_poly.entity_id
_entity_poly.type
_entity_poly.pdbx_seq_one_letter_code
_entity_poly.pdbx_strand_id
1 'polypeptide(L)'
;MEFNKLIKTQLFPILQKHGFEIIEEFKNIMRFASYIMKINVVFNECDNSHFVEMGKKNGMLYPLSDNTVKAIFDFELPIEQVTSEEFVKNIAFLFEQQEGIELLKGNIESLVKLVEQEGSYYASGLVQKQALEAALKAWENNDYEAFVGCIRKMDIEKIPQFYQLKYNIAVQKL
;
A
#
# COMPACT_ATOMS: atom_id res chain seq x y z
N MET A 1 26.39 -0.45 6.21
CA MET A 1 26.37 -0.93 7.63
C MET A 1 25.29 -2.02 7.75
N GLU A 2 25.37 -2.96 8.71
CA GLU A 2 24.31 -3.98 8.85
C GLU A 2 22.95 -3.31 9.16
N PHE A 3 21.88 -3.68 8.44
CA PHE A 3 20.58 -3.02 8.50
C PHE A 3 20.01 -2.90 9.91
N ASN A 4 20.04 -3.98 10.69
CA ASN A 4 19.57 -3.96 12.08
C ASN A 4 20.38 -2.99 12.95
N LYS A 5 21.69 -2.89 12.71
CA LYS A 5 22.56 -1.94 13.42
C LYS A 5 22.21 -0.49 13.07
N LEU A 6 21.89 -0.20 11.80
CA LEU A 6 21.37 1.11 11.39
C LEU A 6 20.10 1.46 12.17
N ILE A 7 19.12 0.56 12.19
CA ILE A 7 17.86 0.79 12.89
C ILE A 7 18.09 1.02 14.39
N LYS A 8 18.89 0.17 15.05
CA LYS A 8 19.20 0.31 16.48
C LYS A 8 19.89 1.62 16.83
N THR A 9 20.71 2.14 15.92
CA THR A 9 21.51 3.33 16.18
C THR A 9 20.71 4.61 15.93
N GLN A 10 19.86 4.64 14.90
CA GLN A 10 19.21 5.87 14.44
C GLN A 10 17.71 5.92 14.74
N LEU A 11 16.98 4.82 14.51
CA LEU A 11 15.52 4.79 14.65
C LEU A 11 15.07 4.37 16.05
N PHE A 12 15.72 3.36 16.64
CA PHE A 12 15.31 2.85 17.95
C PHE A 12 15.34 3.91 19.07
N PRO A 13 16.31 4.85 19.14
CA PRO A 13 16.27 5.90 20.16
C PRO A 13 15.03 6.80 20.08
N ILE A 14 14.46 6.98 18.89
CA ILE A 14 13.21 7.74 18.69
C ILE A 14 12.05 6.91 19.22
N LEU A 15 11.93 5.66 18.76
CA LEU A 15 10.87 4.74 19.20
C LEU A 15 10.86 4.52 20.72
N GLN A 16 12.04 4.44 21.33
CA GLN A 16 12.20 4.25 22.77
C GLN A 16 11.62 5.44 23.57
N LYS A 17 11.74 6.69 23.08
CA LYS A 17 11.10 7.86 23.70
C LYS A 17 9.56 7.74 23.76
N HIS A 18 8.99 6.95 22.85
CA HIS A 18 7.55 6.67 22.79
C HIS A 18 7.17 5.32 23.45
N GLY A 19 8.07 4.75 24.26
CA GLY A 19 7.79 3.55 25.04
C GLY A 19 7.76 2.25 24.22
N PHE A 20 8.42 2.24 23.05
CA PHE A 20 8.63 1.01 22.29
C PHE A 20 9.87 0.26 22.77
N GLU A 21 9.77 -1.07 22.77
CA GLU A 21 10.85 -2.01 23.03
C GLU A 21 11.07 -2.89 21.81
N ILE A 22 12.28 -3.42 21.64
CA ILE A 22 12.57 -4.45 20.63
C ILE A 22 11.99 -5.77 21.16
N ILE A 23 11.04 -6.34 20.41
CA ILE A 23 10.41 -7.63 20.78
C ILE A 23 11.01 -8.80 20.02
N GLU A 24 11.45 -8.59 18.78
CA GLU A 24 12.06 -9.62 17.94
C GLU A 24 13.08 -8.98 17.00
N GLU A 25 14.16 -9.72 16.75
CA GLU A 25 15.21 -9.35 15.81
C GLU A 25 15.60 -10.57 14.99
N PHE A 26 15.46 -10.44 13.67
CA PHE A 26 15.94 -11.41 12.69
C PHE A 26 16.82 -10.68 11.68
N LYS A 27 17.54 -11.41 10.83
CA LYS A 27 18.30 -10.80 9.74
C LYS A 27 17.37 -9.91 8.91
N ASN A 28 17.72 -8.62 8.80
CA ASN A 28 16.99 -7.60 8.04
C ASN A 28 15.57 -7.28 8.53
N ILE A 29 15.17 -7.74 9.71
CA ILE A 29 13.83 -7.53 10.26
C ILE A 29 13.96 -7.16 11.73
N MET A 30 13.39 -6.02 12.11
CA MET A 30 13.24 -5.65 13.51
C MET A 30 11.78 -5.37 13.81
N ARG A 31 11.31 -5.91 14.95
CA ARG A 31 9.95 -5.71 15.42
C ARG A 31 9.98 -5.01 16.77
N PHE A 32 9.14 -4.00 16.87
CA PHE A 32 9.00 -3.17 18.05
C PHE A 32 7.57 -3.22 18.57
N ALA A 33 7.40 -3.11 19.87
CA ALA A 33 6.08 -2.92 20.46
C ALA A 33 6.12 -1.95 21.63
N SER A 34 5.07 -1.15 21.77
CA SER A 34 4.75 -0.40 22.97
C SER A 34 3.56 -1.06 23.70
N TYR A 35 2.97 -0.36 24.66
CA TYR A 35 1.73 -0.82 25.29
C TYR A 35 0.56 -0.89 24.29
N ILE A 36 0.52 0.04 23.32
CA ILE A 36 -0.62 0.24 22.42
C ILE A 36 -0.34 -0.12 20.97
N MET A 37 0.91 -0.07 20.53
CA MET A 37 1.29 -0.15 19.12
C MET A 37 2.34 -1.23 18.87
N LYS A 38 2.41 -1.72 17.63
CA LYS A 38 3.46 -2.59 17.10
C LYS A 38 3.95 -2.01 15.77
N ILE A 39 5.26 -2.10 15.54
CA ILE A 39 5.91 -1.66 14.31
C ILE A 39 6.84 -2.76 13.82
N ASN A 40 6.76 -3.09 12.53
CA ASN A 40 7.71 -3.94 11.82
C ASN A 40 8.55 -3.05 10.91
N VAL A 41 9.86 -3.24 10.90
CA VAL A 41 10.79 -2.59 9.97
C VAL A 41 11.57 -3.68 9.25
N VAL A 42 11.46 -3.72 7.94
CA VAL A 42 11.93 -4.83 7.09
C VAL A 42 12.76 -4.30 5.94
N PHE A 43 13.86 -5.00 5.65
CA PHE A 43 14.57 -4.91 4.37
C PHE A 43 14.46 -6.25 3.64
N ASN A 44 13.94 -6.21 2.42
CA ASN A 44 13.81 -7.37 1.56
C ASN A 44 14.97 -7.41 0.56
N GLU A 45 15.82 -8.43 0.70
CA GLU A 45 16.97 -8.62 -0.19
C GLU A 45 16.55 -9.03 -1.62
N CYS A 46 15.34 -9.59 -1.80
CA CYS A 46 14.90 -10.12 -3.10
C CYS A 46 14.65 -9.03 -4.15
N ASP A 47 14.05 -7.92 -3.72
CA ASP A 47 13.72 -6.76 -4.56
C ASP A 47 14.45 -5.49 -4.12
N ASN A 48 15.39 -5.62 -3.17
CA ASN A 48 16.21 -4.56 -2.61
C ASN A 48 15.37 -3.37 -2.10
N SER A 49 14.30 -3.67 -1.38
CA SER A 49 13.33 -2.69 -0.92
C SER A 49 13.10 -2.72 0.59
N HIS A 50 12.57 -1.63 1.11
CA HIS A 50 12.30 -1.45 2.53
C HIS A 50 10.82 -1.28 2.79
N PHE A 51 10.37 -1.78 3.94
CA PHE A 51 8.98 -1.69 4.35
C PHE A 51 8.88 -1.38 5.83
N VAL A 52 7.93 -0.52 6.17
CA VAL A 52 7.47 -0.33 7.54
C VAL A 52 6.00 -0.69 7.60
N GLU A 53 5.61 -1.47 8.59
CA GLU A 53 4.21 -1.72 8.90
C GLU A 53 3.95 -1.33 10.35
N MET A 54 2.81 -0.71 10.62
CA MET A 54 2.45 -0.35 11.97
C MET A 54 0.97 -0.52 12.25
N GLY A 55 0.63 -0.79 13.50
CA GLY A 55 -0.74 -0.99 13.91
C GLY A 55 -0.88 -1.14 15.41
N LYS A 56 -2.11 -1.25 15.88
CA LYS A 56 -2.37 -1.52 17.31
C LYS A 56 -1.75 -2.86 17.69
N LYS A 57 -1.27 -2.99 18.93
CA LYS A 57 -0.48 -4.14 19.42
C LYS A 57 -1.09 -5.52 19.09
N ASN A 58 -2.43 -5.63 19.17
CA ASN A 58 -3.19 -6.85 18.88
C ASN A 58 -4.08 -6.71 17.63
N GLY A 59 -3.81 -5.71 16.79
CA GLY A 59 -4.57 -5.41 15.59
C GLY A 59 -3.84 -5.80 14.32
N MET A 60 -4.46 -5.47 13.19
CA MET A 60 -3.83 -5.53 11.88
C MET A 60 -2.71 -4.49 11.79
N LEU A 61 -1.65 -4.83 11.06
CA LEU A 61 -0.59 -3.90 10.70
C LEU A 61 -0.88 -3.34 9.31
N TYR A 62 -0.64 -2.05 9.16
CA TYR A 62 -0.87 -1.30 7.94
C TYR A 62 0.48 -0.79 7.43
N PRO A 63 0.80 -1.01 6.13
CA PRO A 63 2.06 -0.57 5.56
C PRO A 63 2.10 0.96 5.47
N LEU A 64 3.27 1.53 5.75
CA LEU A 64 3.64 2.86 5.30
C LEU A 64 4.31 2.72 3.93
N SER A 65 3.58 3.06 2.88
CA SER A 65 4.08 3.21 1.50
C SER A 65 4.48 4.65 1.20
N ASP A 66 5.22 4.88 0.11
CA ASP A 66 5.56 6.23 -0.37
C ASP A 66 4.30 7.11 -0.54
N ASN A 67 3.18 6.51 -0.99
CA ASN A 67 1.90 7.21 -1.12
C ASN A 67 1.32 7.61 0.23
N THR A 68 1.32 6.70 1.21
CA THR A 68 0.82 7.02 2.56
C THR A 68 1.70 8.06 3.24
N VAL A 69 3.03 8.03 3.01
CA VAL A 69 3.96 9.05 3.52
C VAL A 69 3.59 10.41 2.94
N LYS A 70 3.41 10.50 1.61
CA LYS A 70 2.97 11.73 0.96
C LYS A 70 1.63 12.23 1.48
N ALA A 71 0.66 11.34 1.65
CA ALA A 71 -0.69 11.72 2.07
C ALA A 71 -0.80 12.13 3.54
N ILE A 72 -0.01 11.53 4.44
CA ILE A 72 -0.06 11.80 5.88
C ILE A 72 0.83 12.98 6.25
N PHE A 73 2.05 13.04 5.69
CA PHE A 73 3.07 14.00 6.13
C PHE A 73 3.27 15.16 5.15
N ASP A 74 2.58 15.16 4.00
CA ASP A 74 2.74 16.15 2.92
C ASP A 74 4.19 16.27 2.40
N PHE A 75 4.95 15.18 2.47
CA PHE A 75 6.32 15.08 1.95
C PHE A 75 6.42 14.08 0.81
N GLU A 76 7.11 14.46 -0.27
CA GLU A 76 7.61 13.51 -1.27
C GLU A 76 8.94 12.92 -0.79
N LEU A 77 8.87 12.07 0.24
CA LEU A 77 10.02 11.43 0.85
C LEU A 77 9.99 9.92 0.58
N PRO A 78 10.79 9.40 -0.37
CA PRO A 78 10.76 7.99 -0.72
C PRO A 78 11.33 7.12 0.40
N ILE A 79 10.68 6.00 0.66
CA ILE A 79 11.09 5.03 1.69
C ILE A 79 11.25 3.61 1.12
N GLU A 80 10.57 3.24 0.04
CA GLU A 80 10.57 1.84 -0.43
C GLU A 80 11.82 1.45 -1.22
N GLN A 81 12.23 2.25 -2.20
CA GLN A 81 13.30 1.93 -3.16
C GLN A 81 14.50 2.86 -2.97
N VAL A 82 15.05 2.87 -1.75
CA VAL A 82 16.19 3.71 -1.37
C VAL A 82 17.30 2.87 -0.71
N THR A 83 18.44 3.47 -0.38
CA THR A 83 19.47 2.76 0.39
C THR A 83 19.01 2.53 1.83
N SER A 84 19.55 1.51 2.50
CA SER A 84 19.23 1.26 3.92
C SER A 84 19.55 2.44 4.82
N GLU A 85 20.64 3.17 4.55
CA GLU A 85 20.97 4.39 5.27
C GLU A 85 19.91 5.48 5.06
N GLU A 86 19.44 5.68 3.84
CA GLU A 86 18.45 6.72 3.52
C GLU A 86 17.07 6.37 4.04
N PHE A 87 16.65 5.12 3.90
CA PHE A 87 15.40 4.61 4.47
C PHE A 87 15.33 4.88 5.97
N VAL A 88 16.36 4.50 6.73
CA VAL A 88 16.36 4.68 8.19
C VAL A 88 16.33 6.16 8.58
N LYS A 89 17.04 7.02 7.84
CA LYS A 89 16.99 8.48 8.05
C LYS A 89 15.60 9.04 7.76
N ASN A 90 14.98 8.60 6.68
CA ASN A 90 13.67 9.09 6.26
C ASN A 90 12.60 8.69 7.28
N ILE A 91 12.58 7.42 7.72
CA ILE A 91 11.66 6.97 8.77
C ILE A 91 11.92 7.69 10.10
N ALA A 92 13.18 7.87 10.48
CA ALA A 92 13.54 8.64 11.67
C ALA A 92 12.99 10.08 11.60
N PHE A 93 13.22 10.76 10.47
CA PHE A 93 12.70 12.10 10.22
C PHE A 93 11.18 12.17 10.31
N LEU A 94 10.47 11.21 9.69
CA LEU A 94 9.00 11.16 9.72
C LEU A 94 8.47 10.97 11.15
N PHE A 95 9.07 10.07 11.93
CA PHE A 95 8.64 9.81 13.31
C PHE A 95 8.99 10.91 14.31
N GLU A 96 9.84 11.86 13.93
CA GLU A 96 10.07 13.09 14.69
C GLU A 96 9.08 14.21 14.34
N GLN A 97 8.33 14.10 13.23
CA GLN A 97 7.26 15.04 12.90
C GLN A 97 6.02 14.84 13.77
N GLN A 98 5.18 15.86 13.86
CA GLN A 98 3.96 15.82 14.67
C GLN A 98 3.04 14.66 14.25
N GLU A 99 2.84 14.46 12.95
CA GLU A 99 2.02 13.40 12.39
C GLU A 99 2.59 12.02 12.74
N GLY A 100 3.91 11.86 12.67
CA GLY A 100 4.60 10.62 13.05
C GLY A 100 4.45 10.31 14.53
N ILE A 101 4.59 11.32 15.39
CA ILE A 101 4.36 11.21 16.83
C ILE A 101 2.92 10.76 17.12
N GLU A 102 1.93 11.30 16.41
CA GLU A 102 0.54 10.90 16.58
C GLU A 102 0.31 9.44 16.14
N LEU A 103 0.93 8.99 15.04
CA LEU A 103 0.92 7.58 14.65
C LEU A 103 1.53 6.68 15.73
N LEU A 104 2.68 7.07 16.31
CA LEU A 104 3.34 6.33 17.40
C LEU A 104 2.49 6.26 18.68
N LYS A 105 1.65 7.28 18.95
CA LYS A 105 0.65 7.31 20.03
C LYS A 105 -0.63 6.53 19.70
N GLY A 106 -0.71 5.89 18.53
CA GLY A 106 -1.82 5.03 18.13
C GLY A 106 -2.95 5.72 17.40
N ASN A 107 -2.79 6.98 17.01
CA ASN A 107 -3.75 7.72 16.19
C ASN A 107 -3.56 7.37 14.70
N ILE A 108 -3.92 6.13 14.34
CA ILE A 108 -3.66 5.55 13.01
C ILE A 108 -4.86 5.56 12.06
N GLU A 109 -5.99 6.19 12.43
CA GLU A 109 -7.22 6.14 11.62
C GLU A 109 -7.03 6.64 10.19
N SER A 110 -6.24 7.71 10.01
CA SER A 110 -5.89 8.23 8.68
C SER A 110 -5.10 7.22 7.86
N LEU A 111 -4.13 6.52 8.48
CA LEU A 111 -3.35 5.48 7.82
C LEU A 111 -4.23 4.31 7.38
N VAL A 112 -5.08 3.82 8.29
CA VAL A 112 -6.02 2.72 8.00
C VAL A 112 -6.90 3.07 6.80
N LYS A 113 -7.51 4.26 6.83
CA LYS A 113 -8.39 4.73 5.76
C LYS A 113 -7.67 4.81 4.41
N LEU A 114 -6.44 5.31 4.39
CA LEU A 114 -5.66 5.41 3.15
C LEU A 114 -5.33 4.04 2.57
N VAL A 115 -4.84 3.11 3.41
CA VAL A 115 -4.52 1.75 2.97
C VAL A 115 -5.76 1.00 2.48
N GLU A 116 -6.89 1.14 3.16
CA GLU A 116 -8.16 0.55 2.72
C GLU A 116 -8.66 1.15 1.40
N GLN A 117 -8.51 2.46 1.21
CA GLN A 117 -8.85 3.14 -0.05
C GLN A 117 -7.97 2.67 -1.21
N GLU A 118 -6.65 2.55 -0.98
CA GLU A 118 -5.72 2.02 -1.99
C GLU A 118 -6.07 0.57 -2.34
N GLY A 119 -6.33 -0.26 -1.33
CA GLY A 119 -6.76 -1.64 -1.53
C GLY A 119 -8.07 -1.74 -2.33
N SER A 120 -9.06 -0.91 -2.02
CA SER A 120 -10.33 -0.84 -2.76
C SER A 120 -10.12 -0.35 -4.20
N TYR A 121 -9.28 0.66 -4.41
CA TYR A 121 -8.97 1.18 -5.74
C TYR A 121 -8.31 0.09 -6.58
N TYR A 122 -7.29 -0.58 -6.04
CA TYR A 122 -6.59 -1.66 -6.72
C TYR A 122 -7.53 -2.84 -7.06
N ALA A 123 -8.32 -3.30 -6.09
CA ALA A 123 -9.28 -4.38 -6.31
C ALA A 123 -10.32 -4.02 -7.37
N SER A 124 -10.85 -2.80 -7.34
CA SER A 124 -11.81 -2.33 -8.35
C SER A 124 -11.18 -2.23 -9.74
N GLY A 125 -9.94 -1.75 -9.85
CA GLY A 125 -9.21 -1.68 -11.11
C GLY A 125 -8.88 -3.06 -11.68
N LEU A 126 -8.53 -4.02 -10.83
CA LEU A 126 -8.28 -5.41 -11.25
C LEU A 126 -9.57 -6.07 -11.77
N VAL A 127 -10.67 -5.92 -11.05
CA VAL A 127 -11.99 -6.41 -11.48
C VAL A 127 -12.39 -5.78 -12.82
N GLN A 128 -12.15 -4.47 -12.98
CA GLN A 128 -12.42 -3.77 -14.23
C GLN A 128 -11.58 -4.34 -15.38
N LYS A 129 -10.27 -4.55 -15.15
CA LYS A 129 -9.37 -5.11 -16.16
C LYS A 129 -9.77 -6.53 -16.57
N GLN A 130 -10.07 -7.40 -15.60
CA GLN A 130 -10.53 -8.76 -15.86
C GLN A 130 -11.85 -8.79 -16.65
N ALA A 131 -12.78 -7.90 -16.32
CA ALA A 131 -14.05 -7.78 -17.04
C ALA A 131 -13.85 -7.31 -18.49
N LEU A 132 -12.94 -6.36 -18.73
CA LEU A 132 -12.59 -5.92 -20.09
C LEU A 132 -11.89 -7.03 -20.89
N GLU A 133 -10.98 -7.78 -20.28
CA GLU A 133 -10.32 -8.93 -20.92
C GLU A 133 -11.33 -10.04 -21.28
N ALA A 134 -12.27 -10.34 -20.38
CA ALA A 134 -13.35 -11.29 -20.65
C ALA A 134 -14.25 -10.81 -21.80
N ALA A 135 -14.59 -9.52 -21.82
CA ALA A 135 -15.34 -8.92 -22.92
C ALA A 135 -14.56 -9.06 -24.24
N LEU A 136 -13.27 -8.73 -24.30
CA LEU A 136 -12.48 -8.91 -25.53
C LEU A 136 -12.50 -10.34 -26.05
N LYS A 137 -12.34 -11.33 -25.17
CA LYS A 137 -12.41 -12.75 -25.55
C LYS A 137 -13.78 -13.13 -26.12
N ALA A 138 -14.88 -12.65 -25.50
CA ALA A 138 -16.22 -12.88 -26.02
C ALA A 138 -16.40 -12.25 -27.43
N TRP A 139 -15.89 -11.03 -27.63
CA TRP A 139 -15.89 -10.37 -28.93
C TRP A 139 -15.13 -11.16 -29.99
N GLU A 140 -13.92 -11.64 -29.67
CA GLU A 140 -13.07 -12.43 -30.58
C GLU A 140 -13.74 -13.75 -30.98
N ASN A 141 -14.53 -14.33 -30.07
CA ASN A 141 -15.30 -15.56 -30.32
C ASN A 141 -16.67 -15.30 -30.99
N ASN A 142 -17.00 -14.05 -31.34
CA ASN A 142 -18.31 -13.62 -31.84
C ASN A 142 -19.49 -13.89 -30.88
N ASP A 143 -19.20 -14.05 -29.59
CA ASP A 143 -20.21 -14.18 -28.54
C ASP A 143 -20.66 -12.77 -28.09
N TYR A 144 -21.55 -12.17 -28.89
CA TYR A 144 -22.03 -10.81 -28.66
C TYR A 144 -22.91 -10.69 -27.41
N GLU A 145 -23.60 -11.77 -27.01
CA GLU A 145 -24.43 -11.79 -25.80
C GLU A 145 -23.56 -11.73 -24.54
N ALA A 146 -22.52 -12.57 -24.46
CA ALA A 146 -21.55 -12.52 -23.37
C ALA A 146 -20.76 -11.20 -23.36
N PHE A 147 -20.41 -10.66 -24.54
CA PHE A 147 -19.77 -9.34 -24.64
C PHE A 147 -20.62 -8.24 -23.98
N VAL A 148 -21.89 -8.14 -24.37
CA VAL A 148 -22.84 -7.15 -23.85
C VAL A 148 -23.06 -7.36 -22.35
N GLY A 149 -23.17 -8.62 -21.91
CA GLY A 149 -23.31 -8.99 -20.50
C GLY A 149 -22.11 -8.58 -19.65
N CYS A 150 -20.89 -8.75 -20.14
CA CYS A 150 -19.67 -8.28 -19.47
C CYS A 150 -19.65 -6.76 -19.34
N ILE A 151 -19.96 -6.02 -20.41
CA ILE A 151 -19.93 -4.56 -20.42
C ILE A 151 -21.04 -3.94 -19.56
N ARG A 152 -22.25 -4.49 -19.53
CA ARG A 152 -23.37 -3.97 -18.70
C ARG A 152 -23.16 -4.12 -17.20
N LYS A 153 -22.34 -5.08 -16.79
CA LYS A 153 -21.91 -5.23 -15.38
C LYS A 153 -20.91 -4.15 -14.98
N MET A 154 -20.44 -3.36 -15.95
CA MET A 154 -19.56 -2.22 -15.77
C MET A 154 -20.35 -0.94 -16.01
N ASP A 155 -19.89 0.15 -15.41
CA ASP A 155 -20.43 1.47 -15.67
C ASP A 155 -20.04 1.90 -17.10
N ILE A 156 -20.99 1.89 -18.04
CA ILE A 156 -20.76 2.09 -19.50
C ILE A 156 -20.10 3.45 -19.79
N GLU A 157 -20.31 4.44 -18.92
CA GLU A 157 -19.70 5.77 -19.04
C GLU A 157 -18.21 5.77 -18.67
N LYS A 158 -17.72 4.71 -18.00
CA LYS A 158 -16.34 4.58 -17.52
C LYS A 158 -15.49 3.59 -18.31
N ILE A 159 -16.02 2.99 -19.38
CA ILE A 159 -15.26 2.08 -20.24
C ILE A 159 -14.55 2.85 -21.37
N PRO A 160 -13.37 2.39 -21.84
CA PRO A 160 -12.67 3.05 -22.94
C PRO A 160 -13.51 3.09 -24.23
N GLN A 161 -13.37 4.16 -25.01
CA GLN A 161 -14.16 4.40 -26.23
C GLN A 161 -14.15 3.24 -27.22
N PHE A 162 -13.04 2.50 -27.30
CA PHE A 162 -12.94 1.28 -28.11
C PHE A 162 -13.98 0.20 -27.74
N TYR A 163 -14.24 0.01 -26.44
CA TYR A 163 -15.24 -0.95 -25.95
C TYR A 163 -16.66 -0.44 -26.17
N GLN A 164 -16.88 0.88 -26.07
CA GLN A 164 -18.19 1.48 -26.35
C GLN A 164 -18.60 1.26 -27.81
N LEU A 165 -17.66 1.43 -28.75
CA LEU A 165 -17.93 1.17 -30.16
C LEU A 165 -18.31 -0.29 -30.40
N LYS A 166 -17.55 -1.24 -29.83
CA LYS A 166 -17.86 -2.67 -29.90
C LYS A 166 -19.19 -3.02 -29.25
N TYR A 167 -19.53 -2.38 -28.13
CA TYR A 167 -20.81 -2.55 -27.46
C TYR A 167 -21.98 -2.15 -28.36
N ASN A 168 -21.89 -0.98 -29.00
CA ASN A 168 -22.92 -0.53 -29.93
C ASN A 168 -23.11 -1.50 -31.10
N ILE A 169 -22.01 -2.04 -31.63
CA ILE A 169 -22.06 -3.05 -32.69
C ILE A 169 -22.67 -4.36 -32.19
N ALA A 170 -22.24 -4.85 -31.02
CA ALA A 170 -22.73 -6.09 -30.43
C ALA A 170 -24.24 -6.02 -30.15
N VAL A 171 -24.73 -4.91 -29.59
CA VAL A 171 -26.16 -4.68 -29.34
C VAL A 171 -26.97 -4.65 -30.64
N GLN A 172 -26.43 -4.12 -31.74
CA GLN A 172 -27.09 -4.13 -33.04
C GLN A 172 -27.14 -5.52 -33.71
N LYS A 173 -26.25 -6.43 -33.31
CA LYS A 173 -26.16 -7.80 -33.85
C LYS A 173 -26.98 -8.82 -33.09
N LEU A 174 -27.49 -8.45 -31.90
CA LEU A 174 -28.42 -9.24 -31.09
C LEU A 174 -29.86 -8.92 -31.47
#